data_AF-A0A7Y2EMU9-F1
#
_entry.id   AF-A0A7Y2EMU9-F1
#
_cell.length_a   1.000
_cell.length_b   1.000
_cell.length_c   1.000
_cell.angle_alpha   90.00
_cell.angle_beta   90.00
_cell.angle_gamma   90.00
#
_symmetry.space_group_name_H-M   'P 1'
#
loop_
_entity.id
_entity.type
_entity.pdbx_description
1 polymer ?
#
loop_
_entity_poly.entity_id
_entity_poly.type
_entity_poly.pdbx_seq_one_letter_code
_entity_poly.pdbx_strand_id
1 'polypeptide(L)'
;ANTEVIAVAATNRYDDRAAFSSFSLPGDHWVSLLAPGEGILSTFRVTDCVFLAALLGYPFDPLTEGCLTWLSGTSAASPHVAGAAALVWANLFPGQVPSTCTSPAGLPCNQVVRSHLVYGADTVGAGTQNMQAWSQFGRLNAHGALAVTDTDLDGIPDGTNPDTDGDGLTDSQENSLGTDPFDPDTDGDGHGDGVEVIAGHDPLDPLDYPTIPGC
;
A
#
# COMPACT_ATOMS: atom_id res chain seq x y z
N ALA A 1 3.53 5.64 16.36
CA ALA A 1 4.24 4.88 15.30
C ALA A 1 4.87 5.85 14.34
N ASN A 2 6.02 5.53 13.76
CA ASN A 2 6.68 6.42 12.80
C ASN A 2 5.97 6.28 11.44
N THR A 3 5.25 7.31 11.00
CA THR A 3 4.42 7.29 9.78
C THR A 3 5.24 7.36 8.51
N GLU A 4 6.52 7.72 8.61
CA GLU A 4 7.42 7.92 7.46
C GLU A 4 8.09 6.62 6.97
N VAL A 5 8.12 5.57 7.79
CA VAL A 5 8.81 4.31 7.46
C VAL A 5 7.91 3.10 7.64
N ILE A 6 8.01 2.13 6.73
CA ILE A 6 7.35 0.83 6.87
C ILE A 6 8.34 -0.10 7.55
N ALA A 7 8.12 -0.37 8.84
CA ALA A 7 8.94 -1.32 9.57
C ALA A 7 8.46 -2.75 9.28
N VAL A 8 9.37 -3.59 8.80
CA VAL A 8 9.05 -4.94 8.32
C VAL A 8 9.64 -6.00 9.25
N ALA A 9 8.79 -6.87 9.76
CA ALA A 9 9.16 -8.07 10.50
C ALA A 9 9.10 -9.32 9.60
N ALA A 10 9.78 -10.39 10.00
CA ALA A 10 9.90 -11.62 9.23
C ALA A 10 8.96 -12.72 9.75
N THR A 11 8.37 -13.44 8.80
CA THR A 11 7.61 -14.68 9.01
C THR A 11 8.32 -15.86 8.36
N ASN A 12 7.99 -17.05 8.82
CA ASN A 12 8.44 -18.32 8.25
C ASN A 12 7.45 -18.86 7.23
N ARG A 13 7.73 -20.04 6.67
CA ARG A 13 6.89 -20.69 5.65
C ARG A 13 5.46 -21.08 6.11
N TYR A 14 5.20 -21.01 7.40
CA TYR A 14 3.90 -21.31 8.01
C TYR A 14 3.16 -20.06 8.45
N ASP A 15 3.67 -18.89 8.07
CA ASP A 15 3.24 -17.56 8.51
C ASP A 15 3.45 -17.27 10.00
N ASP A 16 4.12 -18.14 10.75
CA ASP A 16 4.51 -17.82 12.12
C ASP A 16 5.62 -16.77 12.10
N ARG A 17 5.66 -15.91 13.12
CA ARG A 17 6.79 -14.99 13.30
C ARG A 17 8.11 -15.77 13.34
N ALA A 18 9.06 -15.40 12.50
CA ALA A 18 10.39 -15.99 12.53
C ALA A 18 11.06 -15.76 13.90
N ALA A 19 11.77 -16.75 14.41
CA ALA A 19 12.32 -16.72 15.78
C ALA A 19 13.29 -15.54 16.02
N PHE A 20 14.02 -15.14 14.97
CA PHE A 20 14.96 -14.01 14.99
C PHE A 20 14.30 -12.64 14.79
N SER A 21 13.01 -12.59 14.41
CA SER A 21 12.37 -11.33 14.09
C SER A 21 11.99 -10.56 15.34
N SER A 22 12.40 -9.30 15.39
CA SER A 22 11.77 -8.30 16.26
C SER A 22 10.30 -8.14 15.89
N PHE A 23 9.48 -7.75 16.86
CA PHE A 23 8.02 -7.65 16.73
C PHE A 23 7.44 -6.61 17.68
N SER A 24 6.21 -6.22 17.38
CA SER A 24 5.39 -5.36 18.21
C SER A 24 4.70 -6.15 19.32
N LEU A 25 4.74 -5.65 20.56
CA LEU A 25 3.91 -6.17 21.65
C LEU A 25 2.53 -5.51 21.64
N PRO A 26 1.51 -6.09 22.31
CA PRO A 26 0.23 -5.42 22.48
C PRO A 26 0.42 -4.02 23.10
N GLY A 27 0.00 -2.97 22.38
CA GLY A 27 0.16 -1.57 22.78
C GLY A 27 1.42 -0.87 22.25
N ASP A 28 2.33 -1.59 21.58
CA ASP A 28 3.55 -1.04 20.96
C ASP A 28 3.60 -1.36 19.47
N HIS A 29 3.00 -0.50 18.64
CA HIS A 29 2.78 -0.73 17.21
C HIS A 29 3.86 -0.08 16.32
N TRP A 30 5.14 -0.35 16.56
CA TRP A 30 6.22 0.15 15.71
C TRP A 30 6.48 -0.72 14.47
N VAL A 31 6.17 -2.03 14.49
CA VAL A 31 6.22 -2.89 13.30
C VAL A 31 4.96 -2.67 12.47
N SER A 32 5.12 -2.25 11.23
CA SER A 32 4.01 -1.99 10.32
C SER A 32 3.47 -3.27 9.72
N LEU A 33 4.33 -4.06 9.06
CA LEU A 33 3.96 -5.25 8.30
C LEU A 33 4.90 -6.43 8.59
N LEU A 34 4.37 -7.63 8.40
CA LEU A 34 5.13 -8.87 8.33
C LEU A 34 5.33 -9.26 6.86
N ALA A 35 6.45 -9.90 6.53
CA ALA A 35 6.66 -10.51 5.22
C ALA A 35 7.52 -11.79 5.33
N PRO A 36 7.53 -12.66 4.32
CA PRO A 36 8.37 -13.86 4.34
C PRO A 36 9.86 -13.49 4.46
N GLY A 37 10.54 -14.03 5.48
CA GLY A 37 11.94 -13.72 5.74
C GLY A 37 12.80 -14.89 6.21
N GLU A 38 12.24 -16.08 6.35
CA GLU A 38 12.98 -17.31 6.70
C GLU A 38 13.02 -18.26 5.50
N GLY A 39 14.22 -18.67 5.09
CA GLY A 39 14.39 -19.57 3.95
C GLY A 39 14.03 -18.93 2.61
N ILE A 40 14.50 -17.70 2.35
CA ILE A 40 14.30 -17.00 1.09
C ILE A 40 15.45 -17.32 0.14
N LEU A 41 15.13 -17.87 -1.03
CA LEU A 41 16.11 -18.07 -2.11
C LEU A 41 16.32 -16.74 -2.85
N SER A 42 17.56 -16.27 -2.91
CA SER A 42 17.89 -15.02 -3.63
C SER A 42 19.23 -15.11 -4.32
N THR A 43 19.47 -14.19 -5.25
CA THR A 43 20.77 -13.99 -5.87
C THR A 43 21.81 -13.55 -4.84
N PHE A 44 23.02 -14.03 -5.04
CA PHE A 44 24.20 -13.71 -4.25
C PHE A 44 25.32 -13.25 -5.21
N ARG A 45 26.33 -12.56 -4.69
CA ARG A 45 27.38 -12.00 -5.57
C ARG A 45 28.18 -13.15 -6.19
N VAL A 46 28.32 -13.13 -7.52
CA VAL A 46 29.05 -14.15 -8.28
C VAL A 46 30.47 -14.34 -7.75
N THR A 47 31.15 -13.26 -7.34
CA THR A 47 32.50 -13.33 -6.74
C THR A 47 32.56 -14.19 -5.48
N ASP A 48 31.49 -14.18 -4.68
CA ASP A 48 31.43 -14.95 -3.44
C ASP A 48 31.19 -16.44 -3.75
N CYS A 49 30.41 -16.77 -4.79
CA CYS A 49 30.29 -18.15 -5.28
C CYS A 49 31.59 -18.68 -5.87
N VAL A 50 32.32 -17.87 -6.65
CA VAL A 50 33.65 -18.25 -7.17
C VAL A 50 34.61 -18.57 -6.03
N PHE A 51 34.62 -17.73 -4.99
CA PHE A 51 35.44 -17.96 -3.80
C PHE A 51 35.07 -19.28 -3.09
N LEU A 52 33.77 -19.53 -2.86
CA LEU A 52 33.30 -20.75 -2.21
C LEU A 52 33.57 -22.01 -3.05
N ALA A 53 33.35 -21.94 -4.36
CA ALA A 53 33.61 -23.03 -5.29
C ALA A 53 35.11 -23.40 -5.31
N ALA A 54 35.99 -22.40 -5.33
CA ALA A 54 37.44 -22.59 -5.23
C ALA A 54 37.86 -23.18 -3.87
N LEU A 55 37.24 -22.73 -2.78
CA LEU A 55 37.51 -23.22 -1.42
C LEU A 55 37.05 -24.67 -1.20
N LEU A 56 35.92 -25.05 -1.78
CA LEU A 56 35.28 -26.37 -1.59
C LEU A 56 35.60 -27.37 -2.72
N GLY A 57 36.31 -26.95 -3.77
CA GLY A 57 36.70 -27.80 -4.89
C GLY A 57 35.54 -28.21 -5.80
N TYR A 58 34.48 -27.40 -5.88
CA TYR A 58 33.33 -27.65 -6.75
C TYR A 58 33.48 -26.85 -8.06
N PRO A 59 33.16 -27.43 -9.24
CA PRO A 59 33.18 -26.69 -10.50
C PRO A 59 32.06 -25.64 -10.55
N PHE A 60 32.41 -24.37 -10.77
CA PHE A 60 31.45 -23.28 -10.92
C PHE A 60 31.85 -22.40 -12.11
N ASP A 61 30.94 -22.15 -13.04
CA ASP A 61 31.16 -21.28 -14.19
C ASP A 61 30.42 -19.94 -14.02
N PRO A 62 31.14 -18.83 -13.73
CA PRO A 62 30.51 -17.53 -13.47
C PRO A 62 29.85 -16.90 -14.71
N LEU A 63 30.05 -17.45 -15.91
CA LEU A 63 29.44 -16.93 -17.15
C LEU A 63 28.13 -17.63 -17.51
N THR A 64 27.89 -18.84 -17.01
CA THR A 64 26.73 -19.66 -17.38
C THR A 64 25.88 -20.07 -16.19
N GLU A 65 26.43 -20.03 -14.97
CA GLU A 65 25.72 -20.41 -13.75
C GLU A 65 25.32 -19.19 -12.91
N GLY A 66 24.08 -19.22 -12.40
CA GLY A 66 23.58 -18.23 -11.44
C GLY A 66 24.07 -18.52 -10.02
N CYS A 67 24.50 -17.48 -9.30
CA CYS A 67 24.86 -17.59 -7.89
C CYS A 67 23.63 -17.32 -7.01
N LEU A 68 23.09 -18.37 -6.40
CA LEU A 68 21.92 -18.32 -5.52
C LEU A 68 22.27 -18.84 -4.12
N THR A 69 21.60 -18.32 -3.09
CA THR A 69 21.72 -18.82 -1.72
C THR A 69 20.42 -18.66 -0.94
N TRP A 70 20.28 -19.45 0.11
CA TRP A 70 19.17 -19.35 1.05
C TRP A 70 19.52 -18.36 2.16
N LEU A 71 18.70 -17.34 2.33
CA LEU A 71 18.86 -16.28 3.32
C LEU A 71 17.74 -16.33 4.34
N SER A 72 18.04 -15.95 5.58
CA SER A 72 17.05 -15.73 6.62
C SER A 72 17.37 -14.43 7.36
N GLY A 73 16.35 -13.60 7.56
CA GLY A 73 16.49 -12.31 8.22
C GLY A 73 15.34 -11.36 7.88
N THR A 74 15.14 -10.34 8.71
CA THR A 74 14.25 -9.22 8.35
C THR A 74 14.76 -8.46 7.12
N SER A 75 16.08 -8.50 6.86
CA SER A 75 16.68 -8.03 5.61
C SER A 75 16.21 -8.79 4.35
N ALA A 76 15.78 -10.05 4.50
CA ALA A 76 15.15 -10.81 3.41
C ALA A 76 13.64 -10.57 3.31
N ALA A 77 13.00 -10.12 4.39
CA ALA A 77 11.58 -9.75 4.41
C ALA A 77 11.31 -8.38 3.79
N SER A 78 12.08 -7.35 4.16
CA SER A 78 11.93 -5.97 3.66
C SER A 78 11.82 -5.82 2.12
N PRO A 79 12.62 -6.51 1.28
CA PRO A 79 12.50 -6.36 -0.17
C PRO A 79 11.17 -6.85 -0.75
N HIS A 80 10.45 -7.76 -0.09
CA HIS A 80 9.10 -8.15 -0.53
C HIS A 80 8.13 -6.98 -0.42
N VAL A 81 8.17 -6.25 0.70
CA VAL A 81 7.34 -5.06 0.94
C VAL A 81 7.73 -3.94 -0.03
N ALA A 82 9.04 -3.73 -0.26
CA ALA A 82 9.50 -2.74 -1.23
C ALA A 82 9.06 -3.08 -2.67
N GLY A 83 9.10 -4.35 -3.06
CA GLY A 83 8.61 -4.80 -4.37
C GLY A 83 7.10 -4.62 -4.52
N ALA A 84 6.31 -4.94 -3.49
CA ALA A 84 4.87 -4.68 -3.48
C ALA A 84 4.57 -3.18 -3.54
N ALA A 85 5.31 -2.34 -2.82
CA ALA A 85 5.18 -0.89 -2.90
C ALA A 85 5.41 -0.37 -4.33
N ALA A 86 6.41 -0.91 -5.03
CA ALA A 86 6.69 -0.54 -6.41
C ALA A 86 5.56 -0.97 -7.36
N LEU A 87 4.92 -2.12 -7.13
CA LEU A 87 3.77 -2.57 -7.92
C LEU A 87 2.55 -1.66 -7.72
N VAL A 88 2.23 -1.33 -6.47
CA VAL A 88 1.13 -0.42 -6.13
C VAL A 88 1.40 0.97 -6.72
N TRP A 89 2.62 1.49 -6.58
CA TRP A 89 3.02 2.76 -7.20
C TRP A 89 2.81 2.75 -8.71
N ALA A 90 3.30 1.71 -9.39
CA ALA A 90 3.20 1.61 -10.84
C ALA A 90 1.75 1.52 -11.33
N ASN A 91 0.84 1.02 -10.49
CA ASN A 91 -0.58 0.95 -10.76
C ASN A 91 -1.27 2.31 -10.56
N LEU A 92 -1.04 2.97 -9.44
CA LEU A 92 -1.74 4.22 -9.07
C LEU A 92 -1.16 5.46 -9.77
N PHE A 93 0.17 5.52 -9.94
CA PHE A 93 0.88 6.72 -10.38
C PHE A 93 1.78 6.46 -11.60
N PRO A 94 1.23 5.96 -12.72
CA PRO A 94 2.01 5.64 -13.90
C PRO A 94 2.74 6.89 -14.45
N GLY A 95 4.06 6.78 -14.62
CA GLY A 95 4.89 7.86 -15.16
C GLY A 95 5.24 8.98 -14.18
N GLN A 96 4.79 8.92 -12.93
CA GLN A 96 5.12 9.91 -11.91
C GLN A 96 6.49 9.65 -11.27
N VAL A 97 7.21 10.72 -10.93
CA VAL A 97 8.51 10.65 -10.25
C VAL A 97 8.30 10.64 -8.73
N PRO A 98 8.85 9.67 -7.98
CA PRO A 98 8.57 9.52 -6.55
C PRO A 98 8.84 10.74 -5.67
N SER A 99 9.86 11.54 -5.97
CA SER A 99 10.26 12.68 -5.14
C SER A 99 9.35 13.91 -5.25
N THR A 100 8.50 13.98 -6.28
CA THR A 100 7.67 15.16 -6.57
C THR A 100 6.20 14.80 -6.80
N CYS A 101 5.83 13.55 -6.58
CA CYS A 101 4.48 13.07 -6.82
C CYS A 101 3.58 13.46 -5.65
N THR A 102 2.44 14.05 -5.99
CA THR A 102 1.36 14.38 -5.06
C THR A 102 0.05 13.81 -5.63
N SER A 103 -0.79 13.23 -4.79
CA SER A 103 -2.13 12.76 -5.17
C SER A 103 -3.09 13.94 -5.45
N PRO A 104 -4.24 13.70 -6.10
CA PRO A 104 -5.31 14.69 -6.21
C PRO A 104 -5.70 15.34 -4.88
N ALA A 105 -5.80 14.55 -3.80
CA ALA A 105 -6.03 15.01 -2.43
C ALA A 105 -4.84 15.79 -1.78
N GLY A 106 -3.76 16.05 -2.52
CA GLY A 106 -2.63 16.85 -2.02
C GLY A 106 -1.63 16.09 -1.15
N LEU A 107 -1.72 14.76 -1.07
CA LEU A 107 -0.82 13.94 -0.26
C LEU A 107 0.42 13.48 -1.04
N PRO A 108 1.57 13.32 -0.38
CA PRO A 108 2.70 12.65 -1.00
C PRO A 108 2.31 11.24 -1.44
N CYS A 109 2.54 10.88 -2.72
CA CYS A 109 2.08 9.60 -3.27
C CYS A 109 2.62 8.38 -2.52
N ASN A 110 3.77 8.50 -1.83
CA ASN A 110 4.29 7.42 -0.99
C ASN A 110 3.42 7.14 0.25
N GLN A 111 2.64 8.11 0.72
CA GLN A 111 1.65 7.90 1.77
C GLN A 111 0.45 7.10 1.27
N VAL A 112 -0.05 7.39 0.06
CA VAL A 112 -1.10 6.60 -0.59
C VAL A 112 -0.62 5.19 -0.88
N VAL A 113 0.58 5.01 -1.44
CA VAL A 113 1.13 3.65 -1.64
C VAL A 113 1.27 2.89 -0.31
N ARG A 114 1.63 3.59 0.77
CA ARG A 114 1.67 2.98 2.10
C ARG A 114 0.28 2.57 2.57
N SER A 115 -0.75 3.39 2.40
CA SER A 115 -2.13 3.08 2.83
C SER A 115 -2.61 1.78 2.18
N HIS A 116 -2.44 1.65 0.87
CA HIS A 116 -2.76 0.43 0.11
C HIS A 116 -2.05 -0.81 0.67
N LEU A 117 -0.75 -0.71 0.99
CA LEU A 117 0.00 -1.84 1.55
C LEU A 117 -0.49 -2.26 2.95
N VAL A 118 -0.89 -1.31 3.78
CA VAL A 118 -1.30 -1.62 5.16
C VAL A 118 -2.76 -2.03 5.27
N TYR A 119 -3.66 -1.42 4.52
CA TYR A 119 -5.07 -1.79 4.50
C TYR A 119 -5.34 -3.06 3.69
N GLY A 120 -4.50 -3.34 2.68
CA GLY A 120 -4.54 -4.59 1.93
C GLY A 120 -3.87 -5.77 2.62
N ALA A 121 -3.36 -5.63 3.85
CA ALA A 121 -2.61 -6.67 4.55
C ALA A 121 -3.50 -7.78 5.14
N ASP A 122 -2.98 -9.01 5.16
CA ASP A 122 -3.65 -10.14 5.81
C ASP A 122 -3.52 -10.04 7.33
N THR A 123 -4.64 -9.97 8.04
CA THR A 123 -4.67 -10.01 9.51
C THR A 123 -4.59 -11.43 10.06
N VAL A 124 -4.83 -12.44 9.23
CA VAL A 124 -4.86 -13.86 9.59
C VAL A 124 -3.94 -14.68 8.68
N GLY A 125 -3.13 -15.56 9.26
CA GLY A 125 -2.23 -16.45 8.54
C GLY A 125 -2.89 -17.68 7.95
N ALA A 126 -2.15 -18.41 7.11
CA ALA A 126 -2.57 -19.67 6.52
C ALA A 126 -2.93 -20.73 7.58
N GLY A 127 -2.28 -20.68 8.74
CA GLY A 127 -2.56 -21.52 9.90
C GLY A 127 -3.50 -20.88 10.93
N THR A 128 -4.29 -19.86 10.55
CA THR A 128 -5.18 -19.07 11.43
C THR A 128 -4.48 -18.24 12.51
N GLN A 129 -3.18 -17.97 12.36
CA GLN A 129 -2.45 -17.13 13.30
C GLN A 129 -2.95 -15.68 13.22
N ASN A 130 -3.03 -15.02 14.37
CA ASN A 130 -3.30 -13.59 14.43
C ASN A 130 -2.03 -12.80 14.07
N MET A 131 -1.94 -12.28 12.85
CA MET A 131 -0.77 -11.52 12.40
C MET A 131 -0.59 -10.20 13.15
N GLN A 132 -1.69 -9.60 13.58
CA GLN A 132 -1.68 -8.36 14.36
C GLN A 132 -1.18 -8.57 15.79
N ALA A 133 -0.94 -9.82 16.21
CA ALA A 133 -0.24 -10.11 17.47
C ALA A 133 1.26 -9.73 17.41
N TRP A 134 1.83 -9.52 16.22
CA TRP A 134 3.25 -9.21 16.02
C TRP A 134 3.52 -7.97 15.16
N SER A 135 2.51 -7.44 14.48
CA SER A 135 2.58 -6.20 13.70
C SER A 135 1.31 -5.36 13.89
N GLN A 136 1.33 -4.11 13.42
CA GLN A 136 0.17 -3.23 13.47
C GLN A 136 -0.92 -3.65 12.48
N PHE A 137 -0.53 -3.98 11.25
CA PHE A 137 -1.49 -4.18 10.15
C PHE A 137 -1.60 -5.62 9.66
N GLY A 138 -0.70 -6.50 10.11
CA GLY A 138 -0.68 -7.90 9.70
C GLY A 138 0.48 -8.21 8.76
N ARG A 139 0.25 -9.12 7.80
CA ARG A 139 1.25 -9.59 6.83
C ARG A 139 0.97 -9.03 5.44
N LEU A 140 2.02 -8.70 4.71
CA LEU A 140 1.95 -8.27 3.32
C LEU A 140 1.12 -9.25 2.49
N ASN A 141 0.10 -8.71 1.82
CA ASN A 141 -0.64 -9.36 0.76
C ASN A 141 -0.64 -8.42 -0.45
N ALA A 142 0.17 -8.77 -1.46
CA ALA A 142 0.33 -7.94 -2.65
C ALA A 142 -0.97 -7.85 -3.48
N HIS A 143 -1.79 -8.91 -3.47
CA HIS A 143 -3.09 -8.89 -4.15
C HIS A 143 -4.06 -7.96 -3.42
N GLY A 144 -4.14 -8.07 -2.09
CA GLY A 144 -4.94 -7.18 -1.25
C GLY A 144 -4.53 -5.72 -1.43
N ALA A 145 -3.23 -5.42 -1.44
CA ALA A 145 -2.73 -4.06 -1.63
C ALA A 145 -3.11 -3.44 -2.99
N LEU A 146 -3.16 -4.25 -4.05
CA LEU A 146 -3.61 -3.80 -5.39
C LEU A 146 -5.13 -3.75 -5.52
N ALA A 147 -5.87 -4.33 -4.57
CA ALA A 147 -7.33 -4.38 -4.57
C ALA A 147 -7.96 -3.36 -3.62
N VAL A 148 -7.16 -2.62 -2.85
CA VAL A 148 -7.65 -1.45 -2.09
C VAL A 148 -8.15 -0.41 -3.07
N THR A 149 -9.38 0.06 -2.85
CA THR A 149 -9.99 1.18 -3.57
C THR A 149 -9.91 2.43 -2.70
N ASP A 150 -9.58 3.54 -3.33
CA ASP A 150 -9.27 4.85 -2.74
C ASP A 150 -9.55 5.87 -3.85
N THR A 151 -10.80 6.32 -3.91
CA THR A 151 -11.38 7.05 -5.06
C THR A 151 -10.75 8.44 -5.21
N ASP A 152 -10.57 9.16 -4.11
CA ASP A 152 -9.99 10.51 -4.06
C ASP A 152 -8.46 10.51 -3.81
N LEU A 153 -7.88 9.35 -3.49
CA LEU A 153 -6.46 9.15 -3.21
C LEU A 153 -5.98 9.99 -2.01
N ASP A 154 -6.82 10.09 -0.98
CA ASP A 154 -6.50 10.69 0.31
C ASP A 154 -5.83 9.70 1.30
N GLY A 155 -5.63 8.45 0.86
CA GLY A 155 -4.99 7.41 1.67
C GLY A 155 -5.92 6.76 2.71
N ILE A 156 -7.21 7.02 2.64
CA ILE A 156 -8.28 6.35 3.39
C ILE A 156 -9.08 5.50 2.39
N PRO A 157 -9.11 4.16 2.54
CA PRO A 157 -9.87 3.31 1.63
C PRO A 157 -11.37 3.63 1.67
N ASP A 158 -12.04 3.58 0.50
CA ASP A 158 -13.48 3.90 0.35
C ASP A 158 -14.36 3.23 1.41
N GLY A 159 -14.12 1.93 1.69
CA GLY A 159 -14.92 1.18 2.68
C GLY A 159 -14.81 1.68 4.12
N THR A 160 -13.92 2.64 4.39
CA THR A 160 -13.73 3.32 5.68
C THR A 160 -13.71 4.83 5.57
N ASN A 161 -13.80 5.38 4.35
CA ASN A 161 -13.86 6.81 4.10
C ASN A 161 -15.32 7.27 4.27
N PRO A 162 -15.62 8.27 5.14
CA PRO A 162 -16.97 8.80 5.28
C PRO A 162 -17.39 9.79 4.18
N ASP A 163 -16.46 10.21 3.32
CA ASP A 163 -16.60 11.17 2.20
C ASP A 163 -15.72 10.62 1.07
N THR A 164 -16.25 9.63 0.34
CA THR A 164 -15.47 8.70 -0.47
C THR A 164 -14.79 9.36 -1.69
N ASP A 165 -15.40 10.39 -2.27
CA ASP A 165 -14.85 11.13 -3.41
C ASP A 165 -14.22 12.49 -3.04
N GLY A 166 -14.35 12.90 -1.78
CA GLY A 166 -13.67 14.06 -1.20
C GLY A 166 -14.23 15.40 -1.67
N ASP A 167 -15.49 15.44 -2.11
CA ASP A 167 -16.14 16.66 -2.61
C ASP A 167 -16.64 17.59 -1.49
N GLY A 168 -16.66 17.08 -0.25
CA GLY A 168 -17.07 17.78 0.97
C GLY A 168 -18.48 17.42 1.47
N LEU A 169 -19.18 16.50 0.81
CA LEU A 169 -20.38 15.84 1.29
C LEU A 169 -20.00 14.45 1.81
N THR A 170 -20.51 14.08 2.99
CA THR A 170 -20.34 12.67 3.41
C THR A 170 -21.20 11.76 2.53
N ASP A 171 -20.79 10.50 2.35
CA ASP A 171 -21.58 9.47 1.66
C ASP A 171 -23.03 9.44 2.16
N SER A 172 -23.24 9.70 3.46
CA SER A 172 -24.57 9.72 4.07
C SER A 172 -25.44 10.91 3.62
N GLN A 173 -24.82 12.08 3.40
CA GLN A 173 -25.47 13.26 2.86
C GLN A 173 -25.78 13.04 1.39
N GLU A 174 -24.84 12.50 0.63
CA GLU A 174 -25.00 12.22 -0.79
C GLU A 174 -26.12 11.23 -1.06
N ASN A 175 -26.16 10.12 -0.32
CA ASN A 175 -27.28 9.18 -0.34
C ASN A 175 -28.63 9.84 -0.01
N SER A 176 -28.64 10.93 0.77
CA SER A 176 -29.85 11.67 1.12
C SER A 176 -30.25 12.68 0.04
N LEU A 177 -29.28 13.20 -0.72
CA LEU A 177 -29.47 14.14 -1.82
C LEU A 177 -29.74 13.43 -3.16
N GLY A 178 -29.31 12.17 -3.27
CA GLY A 178 -29.41 11.37 -4.50
C GLY A 178 -28.18 11.48 -5.40
N THR A 179 -27.09 12.08 -4.91
CA THR A 179 -25.78 12.13 -5.58
C THR A 179 -25.02 10.81 -5.42
N ASP A 180 -23.97 10.61 -6.22
CA ASP A 180 -23.15 9.40 -6.25
C ASP A 180 -21.90 9.54 -5.34
N PRO A 181 -21.78 8.79 -4.23
CA PRO A 181 -20.63 8.87 -3.31
C PRO A 181 -19.24 8.59 -3.89
N PHE A 182 -19.17 8.20 -5.16
CA PHE A 182 -17.93 7.90 -5.85
C PHE A 182 -17.64 8.88 -6.99
N ASP A 183 -18.49 9.88 -7.19
CA ASP A 183 -18.38 10.86 -8.27
C ASP A 183 -18.58 12.28 -7.72
N PRO A 184 -17.49 13.07 -7.59
CA PRO A 184 -17.56 14.37 -6.92
C PRO A 184 -18.36 15.43 -7.70
N ASP A 185 -18.92 15.08 -8.87
CA ASP A 185 -19.73 15.88 -9.80
C ASP A 185 -20.73 14.94 -10.47
N THR A 186 -21.83 14.61 -9.77
CA THR A 186 -22.78 13.56 -10.16
C THR A 186 -23.44 13.83 -11.51
N ASP A 187 -23.67 15.10 -11.84
CA ASP A 187 -24.38 15.49 -13.05
C ASP A 187 -23.43 15.83 -14.22
N GLY A 188 -22.13 15.94 -13.94
CA GLY A 188 -21.04 16.01 -14.89
C GLY A 188 -20.88 17.37 -15.56
N ASP A 189 -21.32 18.45 -14.92
CA ASP A 189 -21.29 19.80 -15.49
C ASP A 189 -19.98 20.57 -15.22
N GLY A 190 -19.12 20.00 -14.37
CA GLY A 190 -17.82 20.54 -13.97
C GLY A 190 -17.84 21.27 -12.62
N HIS A 191 -18.98 21.32 -11.93
CA HIS A 191 -19.13 21.82 -10.57
C HIS A 191 -19.40 20.65 -9.63
N GLY A 192 -18.63 20.54 -8.54
CA GLY A 192 -18.81 19.39 -7.65
C GLY A 192 -20.02 19.53 -6.73
N ASP A 193 -20.65 18.40 -6.41
CA ASP A 193 -21.95 18.35 -5.72
C ASP A 193 -21.91 19.14 -4.40
N GLY A 194 -20.83 19.00 -3.62
CA GLY A 194 -20.60 19.72 -2.39
C GLY A 194 -20.53 21.23 -2.57
N VAL A 195 -19.94 21.71 -3.67
CA VAL A 195 -19.90 23.15 -3.99
C VAL A 195 -21.29 23.67 -4.30
N GLU A 196 -22.06 22.92 -5.07
CA GLU A 196 -23.41 23.27 -5.49
C GLU A 196 -24.36 23.31 -4.30
N VAL A 197 -24.35 22.28 -3.46
CA VAL A 197 -25.15 22.22 -2.24
C VAL A 197 -24.83 23.38 -1.28
N ILE A 198 -23.55 23.72 -1.12
CA ILE A 198 -23.13 24.86 -0.30
C ILE A 198 -23.61 26.19 -0.90
N ALA A 199 -23.58 26.31 -2.23
CA ALA A 199 -24.05 27.48 -2.96
C ALA A 199 -25.58 27.56 -3.09
N GLY A 200 -26.31 26.49 -2.74
CA GLY A 200 -27.77 26.40 -2.78
C GLY A 200 -28.35 26.01 -4.14
N HIS A 201 -27.56 25.30 -4.94
CA HIS A 201 -27.87 24.77 -6.26
C HIS A 201 -28.24 23.27 -6.19
N ASP A 202 -28.84 22.73 -7.25
CA ASP A 202 -29.23 21.31 -7.36
C ASP A 202 -28.13 20.47 -8.02
N PRO A 203 -27.42 19.60 -7.29
CA PRO A 203 -26.28 18.81 -7.80
C PRO A 203 -26.67 17.66 -8.74
N LEU A 204 -27.93 17.63 -9.18
CA LEU A 204 -28.47 16.64 -10.11
C LEU A 204 -29.01 17.28 -11.39
N ASP A 205 -28.87 18.60 -11.54
CA ASP A 205 -29.29 19.36 -12.71
C ASP A 205 -28.08 20.04 -13.38
N PRO A 206 -27.58 19.51 -14.51
CA PRO A 206 -26.38 20.01 -15.20
C PRO A 206 -26.48 21.46 -15.74
N LEU A 207 -27.60 22.13 -15.48
CA LEU A 207 -27.89 23.51 -15.86
C LEU A 207 -28.07 24.44 -14.66
N ASP A 208 -28.03 23.91 -13.42
CA ASP A 208 -28.19 24.66 -12.18
C ASP A 208 -26.91 24.67 -11.34
N TYR A 209 -25.95 25.48 -11.76
CA TYR A 209 -24.65 25.57 -11.10
C TYR A 209 -24.33 27.00 -10.62
N PRO A 210 -23.39 27.15 -9.66
CA PRO A 210 -22.93 28.45 -9.23
C PRO A 210 -22.24 29.22 -10.36
N THR A 211 -22.91 30.24 -10.89
CA THR A 211 -22.29 31.15 -11.85
C THR A 211 -21.18 31.95 -11.17
N ILE A 212 -19.92 31.57 -11.41
CA ILE A 212 -18.78 32.36 -10.96
C ILE A 212 -18.80 33.68 -11.74
N PRO A 213 -18.96 34.86 -11.11
CA PRO A 213 -19.00 36.12 -11.83
C PRO A 213 -17.60 36.48 -12.36
N GLY A 214 -17.26 35.99 -13.56
CA GLY A 214 -16.12 36.42 -14.36
C GLY A 214 -14.75 35.91 -13.92
N CYS A 215 -14.20 34.97 -14.70
CA CYS A 215 -12.78 34.88 -15.03
C CYS A 215 -12.66 34.81 -16.56
#